data_AF-A0A973MMR3-F1
#
_entry.id   AF-A0A973MMR3-F1
#
_cell.length_a   1.000
_cell.length_b   1.000
_cell.length_c   1.000
_cell.angle_alpha   90.00
_cell.angle_beta   90.00
_cell.angle_gamma   90.00
#
_symmetry.space_group_name_H-M   'P 1'
#
loop_
_entity.id
_entity.type
_entity.pdbx_description
1 polymer ?
#
loop_
_entity_poly.entity_id
_entity_poly.type
_entity_poly.pdbx_seq_one_letter_code
_entity_poly.pdbx_strand_id
1 'polypeptide(L)'
;MPYHQVAQDDWWVEDPSSPYYNQMRTSKQGGFPLTEAGVHGSEHLINYPTQYNNALVINFNTNPAVAGRGAGIFLHDLGPQAGPTAGCVALPASVMTEIIRWIDPAQHPVIAIH
;
A
#
# COMPACT_ATOMS: atom_id res chain seq x y z
N MET A 1 4.70 -8.90 -14.67
CA MET A 1 4.57 -8.39 -13.29
C MET A 1 3.62 -9.27 -12.51
N PRO A 2 3.95 -9.71 -11.28
CA PRO A 2 2.94 -10.27 -10.40
C PRO A 2 1.93 -9.15 -10.10
N TYR A 3 0.66 -9.42 -10.38
CA TYR A 3 -0.45 -8.53 -10.08
C TYR A 3 -1.34 -9.23 -9.05
N HIS A 4 -1.82 -8.48 -8.07
CA HIS A 4 -2.74 -8.96 -7.05
C HIS A 4 -4.01 -8.14 -7.12
N GLN A 5 -5.14 -8.80 -7.33
CA GLN A 5 -6.43 -8.14 -7.25
C GLN A 5 -6.85 -8.10 -5.79
N VAL A 6 -7.07 -6.90 -5.25
CA VAL A 6 -7.54 -6.71 -3.89
C VAL A 6 -8.88 -7.43 -3.68
N ALA A 7 -8.93 -8.22 -2.61
CA ALA A 7 -10.06 -9.00 -2.16
C ALA A 7 -10.49 -8.58 -0.74
N GLN A 8 -11.66 -9.07 -0.32
CA GLN A 8 -12.27 -8.71 0.96
C GLN A 8 -11.38 -9.04 2.17
N ASP A 9 -10.49 -10.02 2.06
CA ASP A 9 -9.61 -10.45 3.12
C ASP A 9 -8.22 -9.81 3.08
N ASP A 10 -7.91 -8.90 2.16
CA ASP A 10 -6.58 -8.30 2.05
C ASP A 10 -6.37 -7.09 2.96
N TRP A 11 -5.28 -7.14 3.72
CA TRP A 11 -4.85 -6.08 4.63
C TRP A 11 -3.39 -5.73 4.39
N TRP A 12 -3.07 -4.45 4.54
CA TRP A 12 -1.69 -4.01 4.72
C TRP A 12 -1.39 -3.84 6.20
N VAL A 13 -0.45 -4.64 6.71
CA VAL A 13 -0.17 -4.67 8.15
C VAL A 13 0.64 -3.44 8.56
N GLU A 14 0.04 -2.58 9.35
CA GLU A 14 0.68 -1.37 9.91
C GLU A 14 0.85 -1.44 11.43
N ASP A 15 0.41 -2.53 12.06
CA ASP A 15 0.61 -2.76 13.48
C ASP A 15 2.12 -2.89 13.79
N PRO A 16 2.72 -1.94 14.53
CA PRO A 16 4.14 -1.95 14.84
C PRO A 16 4.56 -3.10 15.75
N SER A 17 3.62 -3.78 16.39
CA SER A 17 3.88 -4.98 17.20
C SER A 17 3.81 -6.28 16.40
N SER A 18 3.33 -6.22 15.15
CA SER A 18 3.22 -7.40 14.30
C SER A 18 4.59 -7.81 13.73
N PRO A 19 4.93 -9.11 13.71
CA PRO A 19 6.10 -9.59 12.97
C PRO A 19 5.95 -9.44 11.44
N TYR A 20 4.75 -9.08 10.97
CA TYR A 20 4.44 -8.84 9.56
C TYR A 20 4.31 -7.36 9.22
N TYR A 21 4.84 -6.46 10.07
CA TYR A 21 4.81 -5.02 9.84
C TYR A 21 5.28 -4.65 8.43
N ASN A 22 4.50 -3.80 7.77
CA ASN A 22 4.67 -3.31 6.40
C ASN A 22 4.67 -4.41 5.33
N GLN A 23 3.77 -5.39 5.47
CA GLN A 23 3.55 -6.46 4.50
C GLN A 23 2.06 -6.69 4.24
N MET A 24 1.72 -7.16 3.04
CA MET A 24 0.36 -7.61 2.71
C MET A 24 0.09 -8.97 3.36
N ARG A 25 -1.05 -9.10 4.05
CA ARG A 25 -1.51 -10.33 4.69
C ARG A 25 -3.01 -10.45 4.53
N THR A 26 -3.51 -11.68 4.52
CA THR A 26 -4.96 -11.89 4.57
C THR A 26 -5.46 -12.01 6.00
N SER A 27 -6.74 -11.71 6.23
CA SER A 27 -7.40 -11.88 7.53
C SER A 27 -7.30 -13.31 8.08
N LYS A 28 -7.20 -14.31 7.19
CA LYS A 28 -6.99 -15.73 7.54
C LYS A 28 -5.58 -16.04 8.00
N GLN A 29 -4.58 -15.34 7.47
CA GLN A 29 -3.18 -15.53 7.85
C GLN A 29 -2.88 -14.97 9.25
N GLY A 30 -3.56 -13.88 9.63
CA GLY A 30 -3.49 -13.27 10.95
C GLY A 30 -2.09 -12.79 11.35
N GLY A 31 -1.91 -12.59 12.67
CA GLY A 31 -0.69 -12.03 13.26
C GLY A 31 -0.75 -10.51 13.46
N PHE A 32 -1.94 -9.92 13.36
CA PHE A 32 -2.23 -8.51 13.62
C PHE A 32 -3.74 -8.38 13.94
N PRO A 33 -4.18 -7.32 14.62
CA PRO A 33 -5.60 -7.05 14.85
C PRO A 33 -6.34 -6.66 13.55
N LEU A 34 -7.55 -7.17 13.34
CA LEU A 34 -8.41 -6.76 12.21
C LEU A 34 -9.18 -5.48 12.55
N THR A 35 -8.44 -4.39 12.74
CA THR A 35 -8.97 -3.04 12.98
C THR A 35 -8.18 -2.03 12.17
N GLU A 36 -8.84 -1.00 11.66
CA GLU A 36 -8.19 0.15 11.01
C GLU A 36 -7.88 1.27 12.02
N ALA A 37 -8.35 1.14 13.26
CA ALA A 37 -8.27 2.17 14.28
C ALA A 37 -7.14 1.94 15.29
N GLY A 38 -6.54 3.05 15.73
CA GLY A 38 -5.54 3.09 16.80
C GLY A 38 -4.13 2.72 16.34
N VAL A 39 -3.21 2.65 17.30
CA VAL A 39 -1.78 2.40 17.03
C VAL A 39 -1.46 1.00 16.53
N HIS A 40 -2.41 0.05 16.68
CA HIS A 40 -2.33 -1.32 16.16
C HIS A 40 -3.23 -1.50 14.92
N GLY A 41 -3.72 -0.40 14.36
CA GLY A 41 -4.50 -0.41 13.14
C GLY A 41 -3.68 -0.96 11.97
N SER A 42 -4.36 -1.57 11.01
CA SER A 42 -3.81 -1.98 9.73
C SER A 42 -4.79 -1.58 8.64
N GLU A 43 -4.32 -1.32 7.43
CA GLU A 43 -5.18 -0.78 6.37
C GLU A 43 -5.97 -1.91 5.70
N HIS A 44 -7.31 -1.80 5.66
CA HIS A 44 -8.16 -2.78 4.99
C HIS A 44 -8.38 -2.36 3.54
N LEU A 45 -7.58 -2.92 2.63
CA LEU A 45 -7.46 -2.43 1.25
C LEU A 45 -8.79 -2.34 0.50
N ILE A 46 -9.72 -3.28 0.73
CA ILE A 46 -11.02 -3.30 0.05
C ILE A 46 -11.90 -2.09 0.39
N ASN A 47 -11.65 -1.41 1.52
CA ASN A 47 -12.41 -0.22 1.93
C ASN A 47 -12.05 1.02 1.11
N TYR A 48 -10.99 0.97 0.30
CA TYR A 48 -10.52 2.06 -0.55
C TYR A 48 -10.52 1.65 -2.04
N PRO A 49 -11.69 1.28 -2.61
CA PRO A 49 -11.78 0.69 -3.95
C PRO A 49 -11.36 1.63 -5.08
N THR A 50 -11.44 2.95 -4.87
CA THR A 50 -10.96 3.92 -5.87
C THR A 50 -9.46 3.98 -5.88
N GLN A 51 -8.83 4.10 -4.71
CA GLN A 51 -7.39 4.19 -4.55
C GLN A 51 -6.72 2.90 -5.03
N TYR A 52 -7.20 1.74 -4.58
CA TYR A 52 -6.64 0.44 -4.95
C TYR A 52 -7.18 -0.14 -6.26
N ASN A 53 -7.89 0.65 -7.07
CA ASN A 53 -8.20 0.28 -8.45
C ASN A 53 -6.91 0.09 -9.27
N ASN A 54 -5.93 0.97 -9.07
CA ASN A 54 -4.55 0.80 -9.50
C ASN A 54 -3.62 1.26 -8.39
N ALA A 55 -2.80 0.36 -7.87
CA ALA A 55 -1.81 0.70 -6.86
C ALA A 55 -0.49 -0.02 -7.08
N LEU A 56 0.58 0.64 -6.68
CA LEU A 56 1.93 0.10 -6.66
C LEU A 56 2.54 0.32 -5.28
N VAL A 57 3.05 -0.76 -4.67
CA VAL A 57 3.79 -0.69 -3.42
C VAL A 57 5.10 0.07 -3.68
N ILE A 58 5.27 1.21 -3.01
CA ILE A 58 6.57 1.85 -2.92
C ILE A 58 7.29 1.07 -1.83
N ASN A 59 8.38 0.36 -2.17
CA ASN A 59 9.16 -0.49 -1.25
C ASN A 59 9.90 0.30 -0.14
N PHE A 60 9.28 1.35 0.37
CA PHE A 60 9.71 2.14 1.49
C PHE A 60 9.58 1.32 2.77
N ASN A 61 10.68 1.17 3.50
CA ASN A 61 10.72 0.47 4.79
C ASN A 61 10.22 -0.98 4.75
N THR A 62 10.45 -1.73 3.66
CA THR A 62 9.97 -3.14 3.53
C THR A 62 11.04 -4.19 3.80
N ASN A 63 12.34 -3.88 3.70
CA ASN A 63 13.41 -4.87 3.91
C ASN A 63 14.72 -4.30 4.50
N PRO A 64 15.01 -4.53 5.79
CA PRO A 64 14.07 -5.00 6.81
C PRO A 64 13.07 -3.88 7.16
N ALA A 65 11.82 -4.24 7.43
CA ALA A 65 10.84 -3.29 7.93
C ALA A 65 11.14 -2.92 9.39
N VAL A 66 11.19 -1.62 9.68
CA VAL A 66 11.43 -1.08 11.03
C VAL A 66 10.17 -0.38 11.52
N ALA A 67 9.57 -0.91 12.58
CA ALA A 67 8.39 -0.35 13.21
C ALA A 67 8.55 1.15 13.55
N GLY A 68 7.51 1.94 13.30
CA GLY A 68 7.50 3.37 13.58
C GLY A 68 8.22 4.25 12.56
N ARG A 69 8.75 3.67 11.47
CA ARG A 69 9.34 4.44 10.35
C ARG A 69 8.38 4.66 9.17
N GLY A 70 7.10 4.38 9.36
CA GLY A 70 6.06 4.42 8.32
C GLY A 70 5.86 3.06 7.64
N ALA A 71 4.64 2.82 7.22
CA ALA A 71 4.19 1.64 6.46
C ALA A 71 3.14 2.08 5.44
N GLY A 72 2.77 1.19 4.53
CA GLY A 72 1.62 1.40 3.66
C GLY A 72 1.82 2.56 2.67
N ILE A 73 3.05 2.75 2.19
CA ILE A 73 3.33 3.81 1.21
C ILE A 73 3.10 3.26 -0.19
N PHE A 74 2.02 3.71 -0.81
CA PHE A 74 1.62 3.31 -2.16
C PHE A 74 1.64 4.49 -3.13
N LEU A 75 1.86 4.18 -4.40
CA LEU A 75 1.45 5.01 -5.53
C LEU A 75 0.09 4.52 -5.98
N HIS A 76 -0.96 5.34 -5.96
CA HIS A 76 -2.32 4.88 -6.25
C HIS A 76 -3.17 5.90 -6.99
N ASP A 77 -4.34 5.47 -7.47
CA ASP A 77 -5.30 6.34 -8.17
C ASP A 77 -5.81 7.46 -7.24
N LEU A 78 -5.89 8.69 -7.76
CA LEU A 78 -6.44 9.84 -7.05
C LEU A 78 -7.95 9.64 -6.83
N GLY A 79 -8.34 9.58 -5.56
CA GLY A 79 -9.74 9.51 -5.15
C GLY A 79 -10.52 10.80 -5.47
N PRO A 80 -11.87 10.76 -5.39
CA PRO A 80 -12.74 11.90 -5.70
C PRO A 80 -12.56 13.08 -4.74
N GLN A 81 -12.07 12.84 -3.51
CA GLN A 81 -11.57 13.90 -2.64
C GLN A 81 -10.05 14.03 -2.80
N ALA A 82 -9.60 15.08 -3.48
CA ALA A 82 -8.20 15.49 -3.43
C ALA A 82 -7.91 16.04 -2.02
N GLY A 83 -7.19 15.27 -1.22
CA GLY A 83 -6.81 15.62 0.15
C GLY A 83 -5.39 15.15 0.46
N PRO A 84 -4.77 15.68 1.53
CA PRO A 84 -3.48 15.19 2.00
C PRO A 84 -3.60 13.70 2.32
N THR A 85 -2.74 12.89 1.70
CA THR A 85 -2.57 11.49 2.06
C THR A 85 -1.69 11.41 3.31
N ALA A 86 -1.82 10.33 4.09
CA ALA A 86 -0.96 10.08 5.24
C ALA A 86 0.47 9.63 4.86
N GLY A 87 0.88 9.81 3.59
CA GLY A 87 2.18 9.38 3.06
C GLY A 87 2.14 8.80 1.64
N CYS A 88 0.97 8.30 1.19
CA CYS A 88 0.80 7.78 -0.17
C CYS A 88 0.93 8.87 -1.25
N VAL A 89 1.29 8.48 -2.47
CA VAL A 89 1.32 9.38 -3.62
C VAL A 89 0.12 9.08 -4.51
N ALA A 90 -0.79 10.03 -4.64
CA ALA A 90 -1.98 9.90 -5.46
C ALA A 90 -1.77 10.54 -6.84
N LEU A 91 -2.06 9.81 -7.92
CA LEU A 91 -1.93 10.28 -9.30
C LEU A 91 -3.25 10.16 -10.07
N PRO A 92 -3.49 10.97 -11.12
CA PRO A 92 -4.61 10.73 -12.02
C PRO A 92 -4.56 9.30 -12.59
N ALA A 93 -5.71 8.63 -12.68
CA ALA A 93 -5.79 7.23 -13.10
C ALA A 93 -5.19 6.97 -14.51
N SER A 94 -5.23 7.97 -15.40
CA SER A 94 -4.57 7.90 -16.70
C SER A 94 -3.05 7.76 -16.57
N VAL A 95 -2.44 8.56 -15.68
CA VAL A 95 -1.00 8.51 -15.39
C VAL A 95 -0.64 7.20 -14.71
N MET A 96 -1.47 6.74 -13.76
CA MET A 96 -1.23 5.46 -13.09
C MET A 96 -1.23 4.29 -14.08
N THR A 97 -2.16 4.30 -15.04
CA THR A 97 -2.22 3.31 -16.12
C THR A 97 -0.96 3.31 -17.00
N GLU A 98 -0.43 4.49 -17.32
CA GLU A 98 0.83 4.62 -18.06
C GLU A 98 2.01 4.04 -17.28
N ILE A 99 2.12 4.37 -15.98
CA ILE A 99 3.18 3.86 -15.12
C ILE A 99 3.13 2.34 -14.99
N ILE A 100 1.95 1.75 -14.73
CA ILE A 100 1.80 0.30 -14.59
C ILE A 100 2.18 -0.43 -15.89
N ARG A 101 1.89 0.15 -17.05
CA ARG A 101 2.27 -0.41 -18.36
C ARG A 101 3.76 -0.28 -18.64
N TRP A 102 4.38 0.78 -18.16
CA TRP A 102 5.80 1.06 -18.38
C TRP A 102 6.70 0.27 -17.44
N ILE A 103 6.28 0.05 -16.19
CA ILE A 103 7.15 -0.45 -15.14
C ILE A 103 7.58 -1.90 -15.38
N ASP A 104 8.89 -2.10 -15.35
CA ASP A 104 9.54 -3.41 -15.43
C ASP A 104 10.47 -3.56 -14.20
N PRO A 105 10.15 -4.46 -13.24
CA PRO A 105 10.99 -4.68 -12.07
C PRO A 105 12.44 -5.04 -12.39
N ALA A 106 12.70 -5.66 -13.55
CA ALA A 106 14.06 -5.98 -13.99
C ALA A 106 14.88 -4.74 -14.36
N GLN A 107 14.24 -3.59 -14.58
CA GLN A 107 14.90 -2.32 -14.87
C GLN A 107 15.14 -1.46 -13.62
N HIS A 108 14.86 -1.98 -12.43
CA HIS A 108 15.09 -1.30 -11.15
C HIS A 108 14.55 0.15 -11.10
N PRO A 109 13.25 0.36 -11.38
CA PRO A 109 12.63 1.68 -11.34
C PRO A 109 12.72 2.29 -9.92
N VAL A 110 13.01 3.59 -9.86
CA VAL A 110 13.17 4.34 -8.60
C VAL A 110 12.15 5.46 -8.53
N ILE A 111 11.56 5.66 -7.35
CA ILE A 111 10.72 6.82 -7.03
C ILE A 111 11.55 7.77 -6.16
N ALA A 112 11.73 9.00 -6.61
CA ALA A 112 12.35 10.08 -5.85
C ALA A 112 11.27 11.12 -5.50
N ILE A 113 11.18 11.46 -4.22
CA ILE A 113 10.25 12.47 -3.68
C ILE A 113 11.12 13.60 -3.12
N HIS A 114 10.86 14.83 -3.53
CA HIS A 114 11.64 16.03 -3.19
C HIS A 114 10.81 17.04 -2.41
#